data_AF-A0A354B2R5-F1
#
_entry.id   AF-A0A354B2R5-F1
#
_cell.length_a   1.000
_cell.length_b   1.000
_cell.length_c   1.000
_cell.angle_alpha   90.00
_cell.angle_beta   90.00
_cell.angle_gamma   90.00
#
_symmetry.space_group_name_H-M   'P 1'
#
loop_
_entity.id
_entity.type
_entity.pdbx_description
1 polymer ?
#
loop_
_entity_poly.entity_id
_entity_poly.type
_entity_poly.pdbx_seq_one_letter_code
_entity_poly.pdbx_strand_id
1 'polypeptide(L)'
;AIAIGNPLGLDNTVTAGIISAIQRTNAVGEGQRVPYIQTDAAVNPGNSGGPLINDRGEVIGVNTAIRQAPGAGLSFAIPINTAREIAAQIVQRGYASHPYIGIRLQTLTPQLAREINATTSECRLPEVNGVVVVEVMNGSPAAKGGLKPCDLIESVGDTTVKNPSQVQLAVDQARVGQELVVKVRRGDRRANLSMRPAELPHNS
;
A
#
# COMPACT_ATOMS: atom_id res chain seq x y z
N ALA A 1 0.20 -21.97 -11.52
CA ALA A 1 -0.32 -20.65 -11.90
C ALA A 1 -0.16 -20.48 -13.39
N ILE A 2 -1.22 -20.07 -14.09
CA ILE A 2 -1.23 -19.95 -15.54
C ILE A 2 -1.67 -18.53 -15.88
N ALA A 3 -0.86 -17.78 -16.63
CA ALA A 3 -1.19 -16.45 -17.11
C ALA A 3 -1.67 -16.53 -18.56
N ILE A 4 -2.76 -15.83 -18.85
CA ILE A 4 -3.39 -15.82 -20.18
C ILE A 4 -3.54 -14.36 -20.64
N GLY A 5 -3.25 -14.10 -21.92
CA GLY A 5 -3.57 -12.82 -22.56
C GLY A 5 -3.16 -12.76 -24.02
N ASN A 6 -3.09 -11.56 -24.58
CA ASN A 6 -2.81 -11.31 -25.99
C ASN A 6 -1.57 -10.41 -26.13
N PRO A 7 -0.36 -10.97 -26.00
CA PRO A 7 0.87 -10.23 -26.21
C PRO A 7 1.03 -9.93 -27.71
N LEU A 8 1.17 -8.64 -28.03
CA LEU A 8 1.51 -8.14 -29.37
C LEU A 8 0.47 -8.41 -30.49
N GLY A 9 -0.79 -8.71 -30.15
CA GLY A 9 -1.87 -8.87 -31.13
C GLY A 9 -1.89 -10.21 -31.88
N LEU A 10 -1.09 -11.18 -31.42
CA LEU A 10 -1.08 -12.56 -31.91
C LEU A 10 -1.91 -13.44 -30.97
N ASP A 11 -2.53 -14.49 -31.51
CA ASP A 11 -3.49 -15.37 -30.82
C ASP A 11 -3.10 -15.73 -29.38
N ASN A 12 -4.09 -15.72 -28.49
CA ASN A 12 -4.02 -15.92 -27.03
C ASN A 12 -2.78 -16.71 -26.56
N THR A 13 -1.86 -16.04 -25.86
CA THR A 13 -0.67 -16.66 -25.27
C THR A 13 -0.97 -17.15 -23.85
N VAL A 14 -0.53 -18.37 -23.59
CA VAL A 14 -0.62 -19.04 -22.29
C VAL A 14 0.79 -19.28 -21.75
N THR A 15 1.07 -18.84 -20.54
CA THR A 15 2.33 -19.14 -19.84
C THR A 15 2.03 -19.78 -18.49
N ALA A 16 2.83 -20.77 -18.10
CA ALA A 16 2.66 -21.46 -16.83
C ALA A 16 3.88 -21.22 -15.92
N GLY A 17 3.62 -21.26 -14.61
CA GLY A 17 4.60 -21.12 -13.56
C GLY A 17 4.00 -21.46 -12.20
N ILE A 18 4.67 -21.07 -11.12
CA ILE A 18 4.25 -21.26 -9.73
C ILE A 18 4.07 -19.92 -9.02
N ILE A 19 3.30 -19.94 -7.93
CA ILE A 19 3.22 -18.80 -7.03
C ILE A 19 4.50 -18.75 -6.21
N SER A 20 5.34 -17.75 -6.46
CA SER A 20 6.61 -17.59 -5.77
C SER A 20 6.47 -16.90 -4.41
N ALA A 21 5.47 -16.02 -4.26
CA ALA A 21 5.15 -15.35 -3.00
C ALA A 21 3.73 -14.78 -3.02
N ILE A 22 3.16 -14.59 -1.84
CA ILE A 22 1.91 -13.85 -1.62
C ILE A 22 2.19 -12.61 -0.76
N GLN A 23 1.31 -11.62 -0.85
CA GLN A 23 1.35 -10.41 -0.02
C GLN A 23 2.61 -9.55 -0.18
N ARG A 24 3.13 -9.43 -1.39
CA ARG A 24 4.24 -8.51 -1.68
C ARG A 24 3.74 -7.06 -1.73
N THR A 25 4.09 -6.25 -0.72
CA THR A 25 3.64 -4.85 -0.58
C THR A 25 4.64 -3.80 -1.11
N ASN A 26 5.87 -4.21 -1.45
CA ASN A 26 6.92 -3.36 -2.04
C ASN A 26 7.43 -3.94 -3.36
N ALA A 27 6.57 -4.66 -4.07
CA ALA A 27 6.94 -5.39 -5.27
C ALA A 27 7.31 -4.46 -6.41
N VAL A 28 6.52 -3.40 -6.67
CA VAL A 28 6.60 -2.59 -7.91
C VAL A 28 6.97 -1.12 -7.65
N GLY A 29 7.20 -0.72 -6.39
CA GLY A 29 7.65 0.63 -6.02
C GLY A 29 7.15 1.09 -4.66
N GLU A 30 7.46 2.32 -4.27
CA GLU A 30 6.86 2.99 -3.11
C GLU A 30 5.46 3.52 -3.44
N GLY A 31 4.56 3.60 -2.45
CA GLY A 31 3.18 4.09 -2.64
C GLY A 31 2.18 3.04 -3.13
N GLN A 32 2.54 1.76 -3.09
CA GLN A 32 1.63 0.67 -3.44
C GLN A 32 0.55 0.48 -2.39
N ARG A 33 -0.70 0.38 -2.86
CA ARG A 33 -1.91 0.23 -2.02
C ARG A 33 -2.44 -1.21 -1.97
N VAL A 34 -1.91 -2.10 -2.81
CA VAL A 34 -2.41 -3.48 -2.96
C VAL A 34 -1.27 -4.49 -2.78
N PRO A 35 -1.45 -5.52 -1.92
CA PRO A 35 -0.52 -6.64 -1.83
C PRO A 35 -0.60 -7.53 -3.07
N TYR A 36 0.52 -7.75 -3.76
CA TYR A 36 0.56 -8.55 -4.99
C TYR A 36 0.77 -10.05 -4.72
N ILE A 37 0.25 -10.87 -5.64
CA ILE A 37 0.69 -12.23 -5.90
C ILE A 37 1.93 -12.16 -6.80
N GLN A 38 3.01 -12.83 -6.43
CA GLN A 38 4.19 -12.98 -7.27
C GLN A 38 4.19 -14.36 -7.93
N THR A 39 4.51 -14.40 -9.21
CA THR A 39 4.62 -15.62 -10.01
C THR A 39 5.85 -15.55 -10.91
N ASP A 40 6.40 -16.72 -11.24
CA ASP A 40 7.45 -16.87 -12.28
C ASP A 40 6.85 -17.19 -13.65
N ALA A 41 5.53 -17.41 -13.73
CA ALA A 41 4.82 -17.43 -15.01
C ALA A 41 5.14 -16.14 -15.78
N ALA A 42 5.57 -16.29 -17.03
CA ALA A 42 6.01 -15.17 -17.84
C ALA A 42 4.83 -14.22 -18.14
N VAL A 43 4.85 -13.04 -17.55
CA VAL A 43 3.96 -11.92 -17.90
C VAL A 43 4.76 -10.98 -18.79
N ASN A 44 4.17 -10.57 -19.91
CA ASN A 44 4.74 -9.64 -20.88
C ASN A 44 3.67 -8.62 -21.31
N PRO A 45 4.04 -7.50 -21.95
CA PRO A 45 3.07 -6.59 -22.55
C PRO A 45 2.03 -7.35 -23.39
N GLY A 46 0.75 -7.13 -23.08
CA GLY A 46 -0.43 -7.79 -23.66
C GLY A 46 -0.99 -9.00 -22.88
N ASN A 47 -0.25 -9.55 -21.90
CA ASN A 47 -0.87 -10.37 -20.84
C ASN A 47 -1.32 -9.54 -19.63
N SER A 48 -0.87 -8.29 -19.53
CA SER A 48 -1.34 -7.35 -18.50
C SER A 48 -2.83 -7.06 -18.66
N GLY A 49 -3.58 -7.08 -17.56
CA GLY A 49 -5.05 -7.02 -17.52
C GLY A 49 -5.73 -8.40 -17.68
N GLY A 50 -5.02 -9.42 -18.17
CA GLY A 50 -5.53 -10.77 -18.31
C GLY A 50 -5.54 -11.57 -16.99
N PRO A 51 -6.24 -12.71 -16.93
CA PRO A 51 -6.35 -13.51 -15.72
C PRO A 51 -5.05 -14.27 -15.42
N LEU A 52 -4.77 -14.40 -14.13
CA LEU A 52 -3.92 -15.45 -13.57
C LEU A 52 -4.84 -16.52 -12.99
N ILE A 53 -4.71 -17.77 -13.44
CA ILE A 53 -5.57 -18.89 -13.02
C ILE A 53 -4.78 -19.99 -12.30
N ASN A 54 -5.46 -20.79 -11.49
CA ASN A 54 -4.92 -22.04 -10.94
C ASN A 54 -5.11 -23.22 -11.91
N ASP A 55 -4.66 -24.40 -11.50
CA ASP A 55 -4.76 -25.68 -12.23
C ASP A 55 -6.20 -26.17 -12.45
N ARG A 56 -7.16 -25.64 -11.70
CA ARG A 56 -8.60 -25.90 -11.85
C ARG A 56 -9.31 -24.92 -12.79
N GLY A 57 -8.58 -23.97 -13.37
CA GLY A 57 -9.16 -22.94 -14.23
C GLY A 57 -9.83 -21.79 -13.48
N GLU A 58 -9.66 -21.70 -12.16
CA GLU A 58 -10.23 -20.63 -11.35
C GLU A 58 -9.31 -19.40 -11.38
N VAL A 59 -9.88 -18.20 -11.55
CA VAL A 59 -9.12 -16.95 -11.52
C VAL A 59 -8.66 -16.66 -10.10
N ILE A 60 -7.35 -16.50 -9.92
CA ILE A 60 -6.71 -16.17 -8.64
C ILE A 60 -6.12 -14.76 -8.60
N GLY A 61 -5.94 -14.11 -9.76
CA GLY A 61 -5.53 -12.72 -9.84
C GLY A 61 -5.64 -12.10 -11.23
N VAL A 62 -5.27 -10.83 -11.33
CA VAL A 62 -5.21 -10.06 -12.58
C VAL A 62 -3.75 -9.65 -12.82
N ASN A 63 -3.14 -10.12 -13.91
CA ASN A 63 -1.76 -9.78 -14.25
C ASN A 63 -1.62 -8.26 -14.39
N THR A 64 -0.64 -7.64 -13.72
CA THR A 64 -0.57 -6.17 -13.65
C THR A 64 0.80 -5.63 -14.04
N ALA A 65 1.87 -6.20 -13.49
CA ALA A 65 3.19 -5.60 -13.58
C ALA A 65 4.29 -6.64 -13.67
N ILE A 66 5.42 -6.23 -14.25
CA ILE A 66 6.64 -7.01 -14.35
C ILE A 66 7.78 -6.15 -13.82
N ARG A 67 8.70 -6.75 -13.08
CA ARG A 67 10.00 -6.14 -12.80
C ARG A 67 11.11 -6.96 -13.40
N GLN A 68 12.01 -6.28 -14.08
CA GLN A 68 13.26 -6.87 -14.53
C GLN A 68 14.15 -7.12 -13.30
N ALA A 69 14.64 -8.35 -13.18
CA ALA A 69 15.65 -8.75 -12.21
C ALA A 69 16.69 -9.64 -12.93
N PRO A 70 17.94 -9.73 -12.44
CA PRO A 70 18.93 -10.63 -13.02
C PRO A 70 18.43 -12.08 -13.00
N GLY A 71 18.43 -12.75 -14.16
CA GLY A 71 18.10 -14.17 -14.30
C GLY A 71 16.66 -14.49 -14.75
N ALA A 72 15.65 -13.70 -14.36
CA ALA A 72 14.27 -13.79 -14.87
C ALA A 72 13.43 -12.56 -14.45
N GLY A 73 12.40 -12.23 -15.23
CA GLY A 73 11.42 -11.19 -14.85
C GLY A 73 10.52 -11.65 -13.69
N LEU A 74 10.38 -10.83 -12.66
CA LEU A 74 9.40 -11.04 -11.60
C LEU A 74 8.04 -10.52 -12.06
N SER A 75 7.03 -11.40 -12.08
CA SER A 75 5.68 -11.05 -12.49
C SER A 75 4.76 -10.87 -11.28
N PHE A 76 3.86 -9.90 -11.36
CA PHE A 76 2.95 -9.54 -10.27
C PHE A 76 1.50 -9.45 -10.75
N ALA A 77 0.60 -9.99 -9.94
CA ALA A 77 -0.84 -9.95 -10.16
C ALA A 77 -1.58 -9.39 -8.93
N ILE A 78 -2.61 -8.57 -9.18
CA ILE A 78 -3.55 -8.14 -8.14
C ILE A 78 -4.42 -9.36 -7.74
N PRO A 79 -4.57 -9.69 -6.45
CA PRO A 79 -5.43 -10.79 -6.01
C PRO A 79 -6.88 -10.64 -6.50
N ILE A 80 -7.51 -11.74 -6.89
CA ILE A 80 -8.88 -11.69 -7.47
C ILE A 80 -9.91 -11.10 -6.51
N ASN A 81 -9.79 -11.33 -5.20
CA ASN A 81 -10.72 -10.76 -4.22
C ASN A 81 -10.62 -9.23 -4.20
N THR A 82 -9.41 -8.67 -4.23
CA THR A 82 -9.20 -7.22 -4.32
C THR A 82 -9.75 -6.66 -5.63
N ALA A 83 -9.51 -7.34 -6.75
CA ALA A 83 -10.05 -6.91 -8.05
C ALA A 83 -11.59 -6.90 -8.05
N ARG A 84 -12.23 -7.91 -7.44
CA ARG A 84 -13.70 -8.00 -7.30
C ARG A 84 -14.27 -6.87 -6.45
N GLU A 85 -13.63 -6.55 -5.32
CA GLU A 85 -14.05 -5.45 -4.45
C GLU A 85 -13.98 -4.10 -5.17
N ILE A 86 -12.87 -3.85 -5.87
CA ILE A 86 -12.68 -2.61 -6.66
C ILE A 86 -13.71 -2.55 -7.80
N ALA A 87 -13.91 -3.64 -8.54
CA ALA A 87 -14.89 -3.69 -9.63
C ALA A 87 -16.32 -3.43 -9.13
N ALA A 88 -16.69 -4.00 -7.98
CA ALA A 88 -18.00 -3.77 -7.37
C ALA A 88 -18.22 -2.29 -7.03
N GLN A 89 -17.19 -1.60 -6.50
CA GLN A 89 -17.27 -0.16 -6.22
C GLN A 89 -17.45 0.66 -7.49
N ILE A 90 -16.68 0.37 -8.54
CA ILE A 90 -16.77 1.08 -9.83
C ILE A 90 -18.16 0.89 -10.45
N VAL A 91 -18.70 -0.34 -10.46
CA VAL A 91 -20.04 -0.61 -10.99
C VAL A 91 -21.13 0.13 -10.20
N GLN A 92 -21.00 0.21 -8.87
CA GLN A 92 -22.02 0.83 -8.03
C GLN A 92 -21.95 2.36 -7.98
N ARG A 93 -20.75 2.95 -8.01
CA ARG A 93 -20.51 4.38 -7.73
C ARG A 93 -19.88 5.14 -8.90
N GLY A 94 -19.37 4.43 -9.91
CA GLY A 94 -18.61 5.00 -11.02
C GLY A 94 -17.10 5.11 -10.76
N TYR A 95 -16.63 4.85 -9.53
CA TYR A 95 -15.22 4.96 -9.16
C TYR A 95 -14.86 4.05 -7.96
N ALA A 96 -13.57 3.84 -7.74
CA ALA A 96 -13.04 3.09 -6.60
C ALA A 96 -12.65 4.05 -5.47
N SER A 97 -13.12 3.76 -4.26
CA SER A 97 -12.84 4.56 -3.07
C SER A 97 -11.40 4.36 -2.61
N HIS A 98 -10.74 5.46 -2.29
CA HIS A 98 -9.37 5.45 -1.76
C HIS A 98 -9.37 6.20 -0.42
N PRO A 99 -9.52 5.51 0.71
CA PRO A 99 -9.41 6.14 2.02
C PRO A 99 -8.08 6.87 2.16
N TYR A 100 -8.11 8.04 2.79
CA TYR A 100 -6.91 8.79 3.14
C TYR A 100 -7.10 9.55 4.45
N ILE A 101 -5.98 9.81 5.12
CA ILE A 101 -5.93 10.66 6.32
C ILE A 101 -5.11 11.94 6.12
N GLY A 102 -4.40 12.09 4.99
CA GLY A 102 -3.70 13.32 4.61
C GLY A 102 -2.39 13.58 5.35
N ILE A 103 -1.48 12.60 5.31
CA ILE A 103 -0.15 12.68 5.93
C ILE A 103 0.94 12.29 4.93
N ARG A 104 2.15 12.81 5.14
CA ARG A 104 3.36 12.27 4.52
C ARG A 104 4.23 11.63 5.58
N LEU A 105 4.79 10.50 5.21
CA LEU A 105 5.54 9.62 6.09
C LEU A 105 6.96 9.46 5.57
N GLN A 106 7.87 9.20 6.49
CA GLN A 106 9.22 8.78 6.18
C GLN A 106 9.61 7.60 7.07
N THR A 107 10.41 6.70 6.53
CA THR A 107 11.06 5.66 7.33
C THR A 107 12.05 6.34 8.27
N LEU A 108 11.86 6.16 9.58
CA LEU A 108 12.82 6.57 10.58
C LEU A 108 13.88 5.48 10.73
N THR A 109 15.14 5.88 10.68
CA THR A 109 16.28 5.05 11.06
C THR A 109 16.97 5.69 12.28
N PRO A 110 17.75 4.93 13.07
CA PRO A 110 18.53 5.52 14.17
C PRO A 110 19.44 6.67 13.73
N GLN A 111 20.02 6.56 12.52
CA GLN A 111 20.86 7.61 11.95
C GLN A 111 20.08 8.89 11.64
N LEU A 112 18.93 8.76 10.96
CA LEU A 112 18.07 9.91 10.67
C LEU A 112 17.53 10.56 11.96
N ALA A 113 17.20 9.76 12.97
CA ALA A 113 16.76 10.26 14.27
C ALA A 113 17.85 11.13 14.93
N ARG A 114 19.12 10.68 14.91
CA ARG A 114 20.26 11.46 15.43
C ARG A 114 20.43 12.79 14.70
N GLU A 115 20.36 12.77 13.38
CA GLU A 115 20.51 13.97 12.54
C GLU A 115 19.42 15.00 12.83
N ILE A 116 18.16 14.57 12.90
CA ILE A 116 17.02 15.44 13.26
C ILE A 116 17.19 16.00 14.68
N ASN A 117 17.51 15.14 15.65
CA ASN A 117 17.71 15.54 17.04
C ASN A 117 18.89 16.53 17.19
N ALA A 118 19.93 16.45 16.37
CA ALA A 118 21.06 17.37 16.42
C ALA A 118 20.69 18.76 15.85
N THR A 119 19.69 18.84 14.97
CA THR A 119 19.37 20.05 14.22
C THR A 119 18.25 20.89 14.86
N THR A 120 17.31 20.26 15.56
CA THR A 120 16.18 20.96 16.20
C THR A 120 15.80 20.37 17.56
N SER A 121 15.33 21.23 18.47
CA SER A 121 14.75 20.84 19.75
C SER A 121 13.24 20.60 19.68
N GLU A 122 12.58 21.04 18.61
CA GLU A 122 11.13 20.91 18.42
C GLU A 122 10.70 19.47 18.08
N CYS A 123 11.62 18.71 17.50
CA CYS A 123 11.41 17.34 17.04
C CYS A 123 12.38 16.41 17.77
N ARG A 124 11.91 15.76 18.85
CA ARG A 124 12.70 14.74 19.55
C ARG A 124 12.22 13.36 19.15
N LEU A 125 13.06 12.66 18.38
CA LEU A 125 12.79 11.34 17.86
C LEU A 125 13.66 10.29 18.55
N PRO A 126 13.09 9.12 18.89
CA PRO A 126 13.85 8.00 19.42
C PRO A 126 14.76 7.39 18.34
N GLU A 127 15.98 6.98 18.71
CA GLU A 127 16.94 6.35 17.81
C GLU A 127 16.60 4.89 17.49
N VAL A 128 15.43 4.66 16.88
CA VAL A 128 14.90 3.35 16.51
C VAL A 128 14.50 3.33 15.04
N ASN A 129 14.25 2.13 14.51
CA ASN A 129 13.56 1.98 13.23
C ASN A 129 12.05 2.18 13.41
N GLY A 130 11.39 2.93 12.53
CA GLY A 130 9.95 3.16 12.60
C GLY A 130 9.40 4.05 11.50
N VAL A 131 8.23 4.64 11.75
CA VAL A 131 7.52 5.49 10.77
C VAL A 131 7.25 6.85 11.38
N VAL A 132 7.87 7.89 10.84
CA VAL A 132 7.71 9.27 11.32
C VAL A 132 6.82 10.06 10.36
N VAL A 133 5.94 10.89 10.94
CA VAL A 133 5.16 11.86 10.18
C VAL A 133 6.03 13.07 9.89
N VAL A 134 6.18 13.40 8.62
CA VAL A 134 6.95 14.59 8.19
C VAL A 134 6.05 15.75 7.79
N GLU A 135 4.81 15.46 7.37
CA GLU A 135 3.84 16.49 6.99
C GLU A 135 2.42 16.01 7.33
N VAL A 136 1.59 16.95 7.75
CA VAL A 136 0.15 16.76 7.93
C VAL A 136 -0.57 17.80 7.09
N MET A 137 -1.36 17.36 6.12
CA MET A 137 -2.05 18.26 5.20
C MET A 137 -3.12 19.07 5.94
N ASN A 138 -3.19 20.37 5.69
CA ASN A 138 -4.20 21.24 6.30
C ASN A 138 -5.62 20.79 5.95
N GLY A 139 -6.52 20.83 6.94
CA GLY A 139 -7.92 20.42 6.76
C GLY A 139 -8.16 18.91 6.64
N SER A 140 -7.09 18.10 6.61
CA SER A 140 -7.18 16.64 6.49
C SER A 140 -7.78 15.95 7.73
N PRO A 141 -8.21 14.69 7.61
CA PRO A 141 -8.59 13.88 8.77
C PRO A 141 -7.52 13.81 9.86
N ALA A 142 -6.24 13.67 9.49
CA ALA A 142 -5.14 13.60 10.45
C ALA A 142 -4.94 14.92 11.18
N ALA A 143 -5.05 16.05 10.49
CA ALA A 143 -5.02 17.38 11.11
C ALA A 143 -6.16 17.54 12.13
N LYS A 144 -7.38 17.17 11.76
CA LYS A 144 -8.56 17.19 12.65
C LYS A 144 -8.41 16.24 13.85
N GLY A 145 -7.76 15.09 13.63
CA GLY A 145 -7.42 14.12 14.68
C GLY A 145 -6.24 14.52 15.57
N GLY A 146 -5.63 15.69 15.34
CA GLY A 146 -4.55 16.22 16.16
C GLY A 146 -3.19 15.53 15.95
N LEU A 147 -3.02 14.82 14.83
CA LEU A 147 -1.75 14.24 14.41
C LEU A 147 -0.82 15.36 13.92
N LYS A 148 0.47 15.25 14.21
CA LYS A 148 1.45 16.31 13.98
C LYS A 148 2.72 15.78 13.32
N PRO A 149 3.48 16.63 12.63
CA PRO A 149 4.87 16.31 12.30
C PRO A 149 5.63 15.86 13.56
N CYS A 150 6.61 14.97 13.38
CA CYS A 150 7.39 14.33 14.44
C CYS A 150 6.66 13.30 15.31
N ASP A 151 5.39 13.02 15.03
CA ASP A 151 4.73 11.84 15.59
C ASP A 151 5.35 10.56 14.99
N LEU A 152 5.77 9.64 15.84
CA LEU A 152 6.15 8.28 15.45
C LEU A 152 4.91 7.39 15.50
N ILE A 153 4.48 6.85 14.35
CA ILE A 153 3.32 5.94 14.30
C ILE A 153 3.75 4.55 14.76
N GLU A 154 3.07 4.04 15.80
CA GLU A 154 3.27 2.69 16.34
C GLU A 154 2.23 1.71 15.78
N SER A 155 0.97 2.12 15.65
CA SER A 155 -0.12 1.30 15.06
C SER A 155 -1.21 2.13 14.41
N VAL A 156 -1.95 1.50 13.49
CA VAL A 156 -3.12 2.05 12.81
C VAL A 156 -4.24 1.01 12.89
N GLY A 157 -5.33 1.34 13.57
CA GLY A 157 -6.30 0.35 14.03
C GLY A 157 -5.60 -0.73 14.87
N ASP A 158 -5.89 -1.99 14.54
CA ASP A 158 -5.29 -3.16 15.20
C ASP A 158 -3.93 -3.57 14.61
N THR A 159 -3.45 -2.86 13.57
CA THR A 159 -2.22 -3.21 12.85
C THR A 159 -1.02 -2.45 13.40
N THR A 160 -0.05 -3.17 13.97
CA THR A 160 1.27 -2.61 14.30
C THR A 160 2.06 -2.34 13.02
N VAL A 161 2.65 -1.16 12.90
CA VAL A 161 3.35 -0.72 11.68
C VAL A 161 4.83 -0.48 11.92
N LYS A 162 5.65 -0.78 10.91
CA LYS A 162 7.11 -0.67 10.96
C LYS A 162 7.68 0.13 9.79
N ASN A 163 6.90 0.36 8.75
CA ASN A 163 7.29 1.14 7.57
C ASN A 163 6.08 1.91 6.99
N PRO A 164 6.31 2.96 6.17
CA PRO A 164 5.24 3.74 5.55
C PRO A 164 4.22 2.90 4.75
N SER A 165 4.65 1.86 4.02
CA SER A 165 3.75 1.02 3.24
C SER A 165 2.73 0.28 4.11
N GLN A 166 3.10 -0.12 5.32
CA GLN A 166 2.17 -0.74 6.28
C GLN A 166 1.16 0.25 6.83
N VAL A 167 1.56 1.52 7.05
CA VAL A 167 0.61 2.59 7.41
C VAL A 167 -0.37 2.83 6.26
N GLN A 168 0.14 2.96 5.03
CA GLN A 168 -0.68 3.16 3.84
C GLN A 168 -1.71 2.03 3.69
N LEU A 169 -1.28 0.77 3.77
CA LEU A 169 -2.16 -0.39 3.66
C LEU A 169 -3.23 -0.42 4.78
N ALA A 170 -2.84 -0.11 6.02
CA ALA A 170 -3.79 -0.07 7.14
C ALA A 170 -4.83 1.05 6.96
N VAL A 171 -4.45 2.19 6.37
CA VAL A 171 -5.40 3.26 6.02
C VAL A 171 -6.29 2.84 4.86
N ASP A 172 -5.76 2.20 3.82
CA ASP A 172 -6.55 1.72 2.66
C ASP A 172 -7.59 0.65 3.05
N GLN A 173 -7.31 -0.12 4.11
CA GLN A 173 -8.25 -1.10 4.68
C GLN A 173 -9.29 -0.47 5.62
N ALA A 174 -9.08 0.77 6.05
CA ALA A 174 -10.04 1.48 6.88
C ALA A 174 -11.25 1.93 6.05
N ARG A 175 -12.40 2.13 6.71
CA ARG A 175 -13.61 2.59 6.02
C ARG A 175 -13.72 4.11 6.09
N VAL A 176 -14.02 4.73 4.96
CA VAL A 176 -14.32 6.17 4.89
C VAL A 176 -15.44 6.52 5.87
N GLY A 177 -15.25 7.58 6.63
CA GLY A 177 -16.21 8.11 7.61
C GLY A 177 -16.29 7.33 8.93
N GLN A 178 -15.71 6.13 9.01
CA GLN A 178 -15.60 5.38 10.27
C GLN A 178 -14.41 5.87 11.09
N GLU A 179 -14.49 5.65 12.40
CA GLU A 179 -13.42 5.99 13.31
C GLU A 179 -12.21 5.06 13.11
N LEU A 180 -11.03 5.65 12.96
CA LEU A 180 -9.73 4.99 12.88
C LEU A 180 -8.83 5.54 13.98
N VAL A 181 -8.39 4.65 14.87
CA VAL A 181 -7.46 5.00 15.94
C VAL A 181 -6.02 4.82 15.45
N VAL A 182 -5.20 5.85 15.59
CA VAL A 182 -3.77 5.83 15.28
C VAL A 182 -2.99 6.01 16.58
N LYS A 183 -2.18 5.02 16.94
CA LYS A 183 -1.31 5.10 18.11
C LYS A 183 0.02 5.72 17.71
N VAL A 184 0.38 6.80 18.39
CA VAL A 184 1.61 7.54 18.13
C VAL A 184 2.44 7.72 19.39
N ARG A 185 3.74 7.90 19.21
CA ARG A 185 4.65 8.43 20.21
C ARG A 185 5.11 9.83 19.78
N ARG A 186 4.85 10.82 20.64
CA ARG A 186 5.23 12.23 20.48
C ARG A 186 6.20 12.59 21.59
N GLY A 187 7.50 12.65 21.25
CA GLY A 187 8.56 12.67 22.27
C GLY A 187 8.44 11.44 23.17
N ASP A 188 8.35 11.66 24.49
CA ASP A 188 8.23 10.58 25.47
C ASP A 188 6.78 10.13 25.74
N ARG A 189 5.79 10.84 25.17
CA ARG A 189 4.38 10.56 25.42
C ARG A 189 3.79 9.68 24.34
N ARG A 190 3.01 8.68 24.73
CA ARG A 190 2.16 7.91 23.83
C ARG A 190 0.76 8.50 23.81
N ALA A 191 0.14 8.55 22.64
CA ALA A 191 -1.23 9.01 22.46
C ALA A 191 -1.97 8.11 21.47
N ASN A 192 -3.27 7.92 21.72
CA ASN A 192 -4.19 7.34 20.75
C ASN A 192 -4.96 8.50 20.13
N LEU A 193 -4.78 8.72 18.83
CA LEU A 193 -5.44 9.78 18.08
C LEU A 193 -6.56 9.17 17.25
N SER A 194 -7.77 9.70 17.42
CA SER A 194 -8.94 9.23 16.68
C SER A 194 -9.21 10.14 15.50
N MET A 195 -9.39 9.58 14.32
CA MET A 195 -9.70 10.33 13.10
C MET A 195 -10.65 9.54 12.20
N ARG A 196 -11.30 10.23 11.26
CA ARG A 196 -12.21 9.59 10.30
C ARG A 196 -11.63 9.71 8.90
N PRO A 197 -11.11 8.63 8.30
CA PRO A 197 -10.61 8.66 6.93
C PRO A 197 -11.65 9.27 6.00
N ALA A 198 -11.19 10.13 5.11
CA ALA A 198 -12.01 10.70 4.05
C ALA A 198 -11.70 9.97 2.74
N GLU A 199 -12.47 10.26 1.71
CA GLU A 199 -12.18 9.81 0.36
C GLU A 199 -11.12 10.73 -0.26
N LEU A 200 -10.05 10.14 -0.81
CA LEU A 200 -8.99 10.92 -1.44
C LEU A 200 -9.59 11.79 -2.56
N PRO A 201 -9.36 13.11 -2.57
CA PRO A 201 -9.92 13.97 -3.59
C PRO A 201 -9.56 13.48 -4.99
N HIS A 202 -10.56 13.36 -5.85
CA HIS A 202 -10.35 13.15 -7.28
C HIS A 202 -10.06 14.51 -7.91
N ASN A 203 -8.91 14.66 -8.56
CA ASN A 203 -8.72 15.82 -9.45
C ASN A 203 -9.77 15.71 -10.56
N SER A 204 -10.72 16.64 -10.56
CA SER A 204 -11.68 16.84 -11.65
C SER A 204 -11.03 17.65 -12.78
#